data_AF-A0A2V9HBD3-F1
#
_entry.id   AF-A0A2V9HBD3-F1
#
_cell.length_a   1.000
_cell.length_b   1.000
_cell.length_c   1.000
_cell.angle_alpha   90.00
_cell.angle_beta   90.00
_cell.angle_gamma   90.00
#
_symmetry.space_group_name_H-M   'P 1'
#
loop_
_entity.id
_entity.type
_entity.pdbx_description
1 polymer ?
#
loop_
_entity_poly.entity_id
_entity_poly.type
_entity_poly.pdbx_seq_one_letter_code
_entity_poly.pdbx_strand_id
1 'polypeptide(L)'
;MKVGVRLCPAPFGFWMPSHSKDAFALLAPPASPAPLPHEGTARAFWRVLTRFDSSKLSPYLALRNSVGLVLPLAAGFALNMPRGGVVVASGALNVAYSDGSDPYAQRAKRMLSSSVLCSLAVLLGALSGSHNAAAVIVATLWAFAAGMLVAVGTTAADLGVISLVTLLIYAAQPLTTRQALISSALALGGGLLQTALSVALWPVRRYEPERRALARLFLELAQAAEQPLSATSAPRATAPSTQAQEALSGLDRETSIEAARYRALLSQAERIRLSLLMLSRLHVRMQRESPMHGSVQILSDYLKKAAQALQATGDSLISGIPAEASDEILSTSEALTLQLRQETNSSRPSFLAAAAKDARFQMDALNGQLRAALDLTAHATPTGQAEFAKREAQQPWWLRFSGLMATLRANLNLQSAVFRHAIRLAALVALGNGLERGFYWHRSYWLPMTIVLVLKPE
;
A
#
# COMPACT_ATOMS: atom_id res chain seq x y z
N MET A 1 -77.34 -15.37 66.71
CA MET A 1 -77.38 -16.55 67.59
C MET A 1 -77.93 -17.72 66.79
N LYS A 2 -77.24 -18.86 66.86
CA LYS A 2 -77.56 -20.20 66.30
C LYS A 2 -77.35 -20.50 64.81
N VAL A 3 -76.52 -21.52 64.65
CA VAL A 3 -76.11 -22.34 63.50
C VAL A 3 -77.17 -23.40 63.19
N GLY A 4 -77.21 -23.90 61.94
CA GLY A 4 -77.73 -25.24 61.63
C GLY A 4 -78.09 -25.44 60.14
N VAL A 5 -77.12 -25.82 59.27
CA VAL A 5 -76.87 -27.20 58.77
C VAL A 5 -77.83 -27.60 57.63
N ARG A 6 -77.40 -27.47 56.37
CA ARG A 6 -76.95 -28.50 55.38
C ARG A 6 -78.01 -29.52 54.91
N LEU A 7 -78.22 -29.56 53.59
CA LEU A 7 -78.42 -30.75 52.74
C LEU A 7 -78.15 -30.35 51.26
N CYS A 8 -77.44 -31.21 50.53
CA CYS A 8 -77.24 -31.21 49.06
C CYS A 8 -78.06 -32.40 48.48
N PRO A 9 -78.46 -32.47 47.18
CA PRO A 9 -77.54 -32.36 46.03
C PRO A 9 -78.08 -31.75 44.69
N ALA A 10 -77.12 -31.30 43.87
CA ALA A 10 -76.95 -31.20 42.39
C ALA A 10 -78.12 -31.38 41.37
N PRO A 11 -77.98 -31.02 40.07
CA PRO A 11 -76.95 -30.21 39.38
C PRO A 11 -77.50 -29.14 38.41
N PHE A 12 -76.80 -28.03 38.18
CA PHE A 12 -76.77 -27.36 36.87
C PHE A 12 -75.48 -26.55 36.76
N GLY A 13 -74.73 -26.80 35.69
CA GLY A 13 -73.36 -26.34 35.49
C GLY A 13 -73.28 -24.85 35.15
N PHE A 14 -72.33 -24.17 35.80
CA PHE A 14 -71.74 -22.93 35.35
C PHE A 14 -70.37 -22.77 36.06
N TRP A 15 -69.32 -22.48 35.29
CA TRP A 15 -68.08 -21.73 35.63
C TRP A 15 -66.74 -22.33 35.14
N MET A 16 -66.00 -21.45 34.45
CA MET A 16 -64.54 -21.32 34.26
C MET A 16 -63.73 -22.36 33.47
N PRO A 17 -63.05 -21.93 32.40
CA PRO A 17 -61.76 -22.49 32.00
C PRO A 17 -60.60 -21.70 32.60
N SER A 18 -59.57 -22.47 32.91
CA SER A 18 -58.35 -22.16 33.63
C SER A 18 -57.28 -21.47 32.79
N HIS A 19 -56.46 -20.67 33.49
CA HIS A 19 -55.04 -20.42 33.25
C HIS A 19 -54.52 -20.37 31.80
N SER A 20 -54.37 -19.14 31.30
CA SER A 20 -53.58 -18.80 30.10
C SER A 20 -52.10 -19.12 30.33
N LYS A 21 -51.60 -20.16 29.66
CA LYS A 21 -50.18 -20.54 29.62
C LYS A 21 -49.34 -19.75 28.59
N ASP A 22 -49.91 -18.74 27.94
CA ASP A 22 -49.27 -18.12 26.75
C ASP A 22 -48.55 -16.79 27.03
N ALA A 23 -48.47 -16.32 28.28
CA ALA A 23 -47.84 -15.05 28.62
C ALA A 23 -46.32 -15.12 28.89
N PHE A 24 -45.69 -16.30 28.75
CA PHE A 24 -44.26 -16.49 29.06
C PHE A 24 -43.34 -16.64 27.82
N ALA A 25 -43.86 -16.42 26.61
CA ALA A 25 -43.10 -16.59 25.36
C ALA A 25 -42.36 -15.32 24.86
N LEU A 26 -42.49 -14.17 25.54
CA LEU A 26 -41.96 -12.88 25.07
C LEU A 26 -40.73 -12.35 25.83
N LEU A 27 -40.09 -13.16 26.67
CA LEU A 27 -38.89 -12.78 27.45
C LEU A 27 -37.73 -13.79 27.31
N ALA A 28 -37.66 -14.51 26.19
CA ALA A 28 -36.48 -15.30 25.87
C ALA A 28 -35.38 -14.37 25.31
N PRO A 29 -34.17 -14.35 25.90
CA PRO A 29 -33.03 -13.64 25.31
C PRO A 29 -32.75 -14.21 23.90
N PRO A 30 -32.21 -13.41 22.96
CA PRO A 30 -31.85 -13.93 21.64
C PRO A 30 -30.94 -15.13 21.82
N ALA A 31 -31.33 -16.26 21.21
CA ALA A 31 -30.55 -17.48 21.23
C ALA A 31 -29.10 -17.11 20.85
N SER A 32 -28.16 -17.45 21.73
CA SER A 32 -26.74 -17.27 21.47
C SER A 32 -26.44 -17.89 20.09
N PRO A 33 -25.68 -17.20 19.22
CA PRO A 33 -25.33 -17.77 17.92
C PRO A 33 -24.75 -19.15 18.17
N ALA A 34 -25.30 -20.16 17.48
CA ALA A 34 -24.80 -21.52 17.55
C ALA A 34 -23.26 -21.47 17.43
N PRO A 35 -22.50 -22.14 18.30
CA PRO A 35 -21.06 -22.16 18.17
C PRO A 35 -20.75 -22.67 16.76
N LEU A 36 -20.06 -21.82 15.98
CA LEU A 36 -19.54 -22.21 14.68
C LEU A 36 -18.90 -23.59 14.86
N PRO A 37 -19.21 -24.58 14.00
CA PRO A 37 -18.60 -25.90 14.14
C PRO A 37 -17.10 -25.69 14.22
N HIS A 38 -16.50 -26.09 15.34
CA HIS A 38 -15.06 -25.96 15.55
C HIS A 38 -14.39 -26.68 14.37
N GLU A 39 -13.92 -25.91 13.40
CA GLU A 39 -13.11 -26.48 12.35
C GLU A 39 -11.92 -27.10 13.04
N GLY A 40 -11.81 -28.43 12.96
CA GLY A 40 -10.70 -29.13 13.55
C GLY A 40 -9.41 -28.44 13.15
N THR A 41 -8.53 -28.19 14.12
CA THR A 41 -7.30 -27.41 13.96
C THR A 41 -6.49 -27.84 12.74
N ALA A 42 -6.57 -29.12 12.38
CA ALA A 42 -6.02 -29.69 11.16
C ALA A 42 -6.61 -29.10 9.86
N ARG A 43 -7.94 -28.95 9.73
CA ARG A 43 -8.57 -28.35 8.54
C ARG A 43 -8.28 -26.86 8.42
N ALA A 44 -8.24 -26.13 9.55
CA ALA A 44 -7.82 -24.73 9.57
C ALA A 44 -6.33 -24.59 9.17
N PHE A 45 -5.46 -25.46 9.70
CA PHE A 45 -4.03 -25.55 9.34
C PHE A 45 -3.84 -25.89 7.86
N TRP A 46 -4.54 -26.90 7.35
CA TRP A 46 -4.51 -27.27 5.94
C TRP A 46 -5.03 -26.14 5.05
N ARG A 47 -6.11 -25.45 5.45
CA ARG A 47 -6.61 -24.31 4.69
C ARG A 47 -5.62 -23.15 4.65
N VAL A 48 -4.90 -22.88 5.73
CA VAL A 48 -3.83 -21.88 5.76
C VAL A 48 -2.66 -22.30 4.87
N LEU A 49 -2.25 -23.57 4.92
CA LEU A 49 -1.18 -24.12 4.08
C LEU A 49 -1.53 -24.14 2.58
N THR A 50 -2.78 -24.44 2.24
CA THR A 50 -3.24 -24.50 0.85
C THR A 50 -3.81 -23.19 0.35
N ARG A 51 -3.81 -22.12 1.17
CA ARG A 51 -4.25 -20.79 0.75
C ARG A 51 -3.18 -20.20 -0.16
N PHE A 52 -3.35 -20.42 -1.45
CA PHE A 52 -2.50 -19.82 -2.47
C PHE A 52 -2.95 -18.37 -2.69
N ASP A 53 -2.17 -17.43 -2.15
CA ASP A 53 -2.45 -16.00 -2.26
C ASP A 53 -1.96 -15.47 -3.62
N SER A 54 -2.77 -15.66 -4.66
CA SER A 54 -2.50 -15.20 -6.02
C SER A 54 -2.38 -13.67 -6.14
N SER A 55 -2.81 -12.90 -5.12
CA SER A 55 -2.71 -11.44 -5.13
C SER A 55 -1.27 -10.92 -5.09
N LYS A 56 -0.32 -11.76 -4.63
CA LYS A 56 1.10 -11.43 -4.56
C LYS A 56 1.89 -11.80 -5.82
N LEU A 57 1.26 -12.48 -6.77
CA LEU A 57 1.91 -12.88 -8.02
C LEU A 57 1.83 -11.74 -9.04
N SER A 58 3.00 -11.20 -9.37
CA SER A 58 3.17 -10.30 -10.52
C SER A 58 3.82 -11.08 -11.66
N PRO A 59 3.03 -11.75 -12.54
CA PRO A 59 3.58 -12.60 -13.60
C PRO A 59 4.53 -11.83 -14.53
N TYR A 60 4.29 -10.53 -14.71
CA TYR A 60 5.17 -9.65 -15.48
C TYR A 60 6.55 -9.45 -14.83
N LEU A 61 6.60 -9.21 -13.50
CA LEU A 61 7.86 -9.10 -12.74
C LEU A 61 8.65 -10.40 -12.81
N ALA A 62 7.97 -11.53 -12.60
CA ALA A 62 8.57 -12.86 -12.69
C ALA A 62 9.15 -13.12 -14.08
N LEU A 63 8.37 -12.91 -15.14
CA LEU A 63 8.82 -13.12 -16.52
C LEU A 63 10.07 -12.29 -16.84
N ARG A 64 10.06 -10.99 -16.51
CA ARG A 64 11.19 -10.11 -16.77
C ARG A 64 12.44 -10.53 -15.99
N ASN A 65 12.30 -10.87 -14.72
CA ASN A 65 13.41 -11.33 -13.88
C ASN A 65 13.96 -12.67 -14.37
N SER A 66 13.09 -13.57 -14.84
CA SER A 66 13.50 -14.81 -15.50
C SER A 66 14.27 -14.53 -16.79
N VAL A 67 13.82 -13.58 -17.63
CA VAL A 67 14.54 -13.20 -18.86
C VAL A 67 15.94 -12.68 -18.54
N GLY A 68 16.07 -11.79 -17.55
CA GLY A 68 17.37 -11.24 -17.17
C GLY A 68 18.32 -12.26 -16.53
N LEU A 69 17.80 -13.35 -15.94
CA LEU A 69 18.60 -14.48 -15.47
C LEU A 69 19.01 -15.44 -16.60
N VAL A 70 18.05 -15.82 -17.45
CA VAL A 70 18.23 -16.85 -18.48
C VAL A 70 19.09 -16.36 -19.63
N LEU A 71 18.97 -15.08 -20.01
CA LEU A 71 19.69 -14.51 -21.14
C LEU A 71 21.22 -14.60 -20.97
N PRO A 72 21.83 -14.21 -19.81
CA PRO A 72 23.25 -14.43 -19.56
C PRO A 72 23.68 -15.89 -19.52
N LEU A 73 22.85 -16.78 -18.97
CA LEU A 73 23.14 -18.22 -18.94
C LEU A 73 23.21 -18.81 -20.35
N ALA A 74 22.21 -18.51 -21.18
CA ALA A 74 22.14 -18.96 -22.56
C ALA A 74 23.29 -18.39 -23.40
N ALA A 75 23.58 -17.10 -23.26
CA ALA A 75 24.71 -16.46 -23.93
C ALA A 75 26.05 -17.07 -23.50
N GLY A 76 26.25 -17.32 -22.20
CA GLY A 76 27.46 -17.96 -21.69
C GLY A 76 27.65 -19.38 -22.21
N PHE A 77 26.57 -20.15 -22.36
CA PHE A 77 26.62 -21.48 -22.96
C PHE A 77 26.94 -21.40 -24.47
N ALA A 78 26.28 -20.51 -25.21
CA ALA A 78 26.51 -20.32 -26.64
C ALA A 78 27.93 -19.84 -26.98
N LEU A 79 28.54 -19.02 -26.12
CA LEU A 79 29.89 -18.49 -26.28
C LEU A 79 30.99 -19.45 -25.76
N ASN A 80 30.64 -20.69 -25.38
CA ASN A 80 31.57 -21.66 -24.75
C ASN A 80 32.24 -21.14 -23.45
N MET A 81 31.58 -20.22 -22.74
CA MET A 81 32.04 -19.65 -21.47
C MET A 81 31.02 -19.88 -20.34
N PRO A 82 30.69 -21.15 -20.00
CA PRO A 82 29.60 -21.47 -19.08
C PRO A 82 29.84 -20.90 -17.67
N ARG A 83 31.09 -20.90 -17.20
CA ARG A 83 31.46 -20.31 -15.90
C ARG A 83 31.17 -18.81 -15.85
N GLY A 84 31.48 -18.08 -16.92
CA GLY A 84 31.20 -16.65 -17.03
C GLY A 84 29.70 -16.37 -17.04
N GLY A 85 28.93 -17.15 -17.81
CA GLY A 85 27.47 -17.05 -17.86
C GLY A 85 26.83 -17.23 -16.48
N VAL A 86 27.27 -18.22 -15.69
CA VAL A 86 26.77 -18.45 -14.32
C VAL A 86 27.06 -17.27 -13.40
N VAL A 87 28.24 -16.63 -13.50
CA VAL A 87 28.58 -15.47 -12.67
C VAL A 87 27.72 -14.26 -13.02
N VAL A 88 27.54 -13.97 -14.32
CA VAL A 88 26.67 -12.88 -14.77
C VAL A 88 25.22 -13.14 -14.33
N ALA A 89 24.74 -14.37 -14.50
CA ALA A 89 23.40 -14.78 -14.09
C ALA A 89 23.18 -14.69 -12.58
N SER A 90 24.18 -15.09 -11.77
CA SER A 90 24.15 -14.94 -10.31
C SER A 90 24.08 -13.47 -9.89
N GLY A 91 24.83 -12.59 -10.56
CA GLY A 91 24.74 -11.14 -10.36
C GLY A 91 23.34 -10.60 -10.71
N ALA A 92 22.78 -11.02 -11.84
CA ALA A 92 21.42 -10.66 -12.26
C ALA A 92 20.37 -11.16 -11.26
N LEU A 93 20.48 -12.39 -10.77
CA LEU A 93 19.57 -12.99 -9.77
C LEU A 93 19.54 -12.18 -8.48
N ASN A 94 20.72 -11.85 -7.94
CA ASN A 94 20.84 -11.11 -6.68
C ASN A 94 20.19 -9.73 -6.79
N VAL A 95 20.35 -9.06 -7.93
CA VAL A 95 19.72 -7.76 -8.20
C VAL A 95 18.23 -7.89 -8.50
N ALA A 96 17.78 -9.01 -9.07
CA ALA A 96 16.37 -9.30 -9.31
C ALA A 96 15.57 -9.44 -7.99
N TYR A 97 16.19 -9.92 -6.91
CA TYR A 97 15.57 -9.88 -5.57
C TYR A 97 15.37 -8.45 -5.05
N SER A 98 16.20 -7.51 -5.51
CA SER A 98 16.05 -6.07 -5.23
C SER A 98 15.11 -5.38 -6.23
N ASP A 99 14.46 -6.13 -7.11
CA ASP A 99 13.44 -5.62 -8.00
C ASP A 99 12.07 -5.62 -7.29
N GLY A 100 11.28 -4.59 -7.51
CA GLY A 100 10.02 -4.42 -6.80
C GLY A 100 9.17 -3.33 -7.44
N SER A 101 8.07 -2.97 -6.78
CA SER A 101 7.12 -2.03 -7.37
C SER A 101 7.62 -0.58 -7.36
N ASP A 102 8.63 -0.21 -6.57
CA ASP A 102 9.17 1.14 -6.32
C ASP A 102 9.21 2.13 -7.51
N PRO A 103 9.14 3.47 -7.27
CA PRO A 103 9.19 4.48 -8.34
C PRO A 103 10.52 4.41 -9.11
N TYR A 104 10.49 4.80 -10.40
CA TYR A 104 11.59 4.62 -11.37
C TYR A 104 12.98 5.00 -10.81
N ALA A 105 13.11 6.20 -10.23
CA ALA A 105 14.40 6.69 -9.74
C ALA A 105 14.87 5.97 -8.47
N GLN A 106 13.95 5.64 -7.55
CA GLN A 106 14.30 4.95 -6.31
C GLN A 106 14.64 3.49 -6.57
N ARG A 107 13.89 2.86 -7.47
CA ARG A 107 14.15 1.49 -7.93
C ARG A 107 15.47 1.36 -8.67
N ALA A 108 15.75 2.24 -9.63
CA ALA A 108 17.03 2.27 -10.32
C ALA A 108 18.19 2.46 -9.33
N LYS A 109 18.05 3.39 -8.38
CA LYS A 109 19.05 3.58 -7.30
C LYS A 109 19.23 2.33 -6.45
N ARG A 110 18.14 1.66 -6.07
CA ARG A 110 18.15 0.43 -5.24
C ARG A 110 18.80 -0.74 -5.98
N MET A 111 18.48 -0.93 -7.26
CA MET A 111 19.05 -1.99 -8.08
C MET A 111 20.52 -1.71 -8.42
N LEU A 112 20.90 -0.43 -8.62
CA LEU A 112 22.30 -0.03 -8.75
C LEU A 112 23.07 -0.26 -7.45
N SER A 113 22.53 0.13 -6.29
CA SER A 113 23.17 -0.12 -5.00
C SER A 113 23.29 -1.62 -4.73
N SER A 114 22.28 -2.41 -5.11
CA SER A 114 22.33 -3.88 -5.06
C SER A 114 23.44 -4.44 -5.93
N SER A 115 23.56 -3.95 -7.18
CA SER A 115 24.57 -4.39 -8.14
C SER A 115 25.98 -4.14 -7.61
N VAL A 116 26.22 -2.94 -7.05
CA VAL A 116 27.51 -2.57 -6.46
C VAL A 116 27.79 -3.41 -5.20
N LEU A 117 26.81 -3.53 -4.29
CA LEU A 117 26.98 -4.29 -3.06
C LEU A 117 27.24 -5.78 -3.32
N CYS A 118 26.52 -6.38 -4.26
CA CYS A 118 26.74 -7.76 -4.67
C CYS A 118 28.10 -7.94 -5.37
N SER A 119 28.51 -7.01 -6.24
CA SER A 119 29.83 -7.04 -6.85
C SER A 119 30.97 -6.97 -5.80
N LEU A 120 30.81 -6.13 -4.77
CA LEU A 120 31.76 -6.05 -3.67
C LEU A 120 31.77 -7.33 -2.84
N ALA A 121 30.60 -7.91 -2.57
CA ALA A 121 30.47 -9.20 -1.87
C ALA A 121 31.19 -10.33 -2.64
N VAL A 122 31.02 -10.39 -3.97
CA VAL A 122 31.72 -11.34 -4.85
C VAL A 122 33.23 -11.14 -4.77
N LEU A 123 33.70 -9.89 -4.88
CA LEU A 123 35.13 -9.56 -4.86
C LEU A 123 35.77 -9.95 -3.52
N LEU A 124 35.19 -9.49 -2.41
CA LEU A 124 35.73 -9.75 -1.08
C LEU A 124 35.59 -11.20 -0.66
N GLY A 125 34.49 -11.87 -1.02
CA GLY A 125 34.33 -13.31 -0.84
C GLY A 125 35.45 -14.07 -1.56
N ALA A 126 35.59 -13.85 -2.87
CA ALA A 126 36.59 -14.54 -3.69
C ALA A 126 38.04 -14.31 -3.22
N LEU A 127 38.39 -13.08 -2.85
CA LEU A 127 39.74 -12.73 -2.37
C LEU A 127 40.02 -13.32 -0.98
N SER A 128 39.07 -13.18 -0.05
CA SER A 128 39.24 -13.67 1.32
C SER A 128 39.23 -15.20 1.40
N GLY A 129 38.58 -15.88 0.45
CA GLY A 129 38.49 -17.34 0.40
C GLY A 129 39.84 -18.06 0.46
N SER A 130 40.89 -17.43 -0.08
CA SER A 130 42.27 -17.95 -0.11
C SER A 130 42.93 -18.07 1.28
N HIS A 131 42.50 -17.28 2.27
CA HIS A 131 43.08 -17.26 3.62
C HIS A 131 41.99 -17.47 4.67
N ASN A 132 42.10 -18.55 5.46
CA ASN A 132 41.06 -18.93 6.43
C ASN A 132 40.73 -17.81 7.43
N ALA A 133 41.75 -17.16 7.99
CA ALA A 133 41.54 -16.05 8.92
C ALA A 133 40.89 -14.84 8.24
N ALA A 134 41.32 -14.48 7.03
CA ALA A 134 40.76 -13.35 6.30
C ALA A 134 39.28 -13.57 5.96
N ALA A 135 38.91 -14.78 5.52
CA ALA A 135 37.53 -15.13 5.23
C ALA A 135 36.61 -15.03 6.45
N VAL A 136 37.07 -15.50 7.62
CA VAL A 136 36.29 -15.39 8.86
C VAL A 136 36.13 -13.94 9.27
N ILE A 137 37.20 -13.14 9.25
CA ILE A 137 37.14 -11.71 9.61
C ILE A 137 36.21 -10.94 8.67
N VAL A 138 36.40 -11.09 7.36
CA VAL A 138 35.58 -10.39 6.35
C VAL A 138 34.11 -10.80 6.45
N ALA A 139 33.81 -12.10 6.59
CA ALA A 139 32.45 -12.57 6.77
C ALA A 139 31.80 -12.05 8.06
N THR A 140 32.56 -11.97 9.16
CA THR A 140 32.08 -11.45 10.44
C THR A 140 31.75 -9.97 10.37
N LEU A 141 32.65 -9.17 9.78
CA LEU A 141 32.44 -7.74 9.57
C LEU A 141 31.26 -7.47 8.63
N TRP A 142 31.14 -8.27 7.56
CA TRP A 142 30.03 -8.16 6.62
C TRP A 142 28.70 -8.57 7.25
N ALA A 143 28.69 -9.62 8.08
CA ALA A 143 27.51 -10.07 8.82
C ALA A 143 27.03 -9.02 9.82
N PHE A 144 27.96 -8.37 10.52
CA PHE A 144 27.64 -7.25 11.39
C PHE A 144 27.03 -6.07 10.60
N ALA A 145 27.66 -5.68 9.49
CA ALA A 145 27.16 -4.60 8.63
C ALA A 145 25.76 -4.93 8.06
N ALA A 146 25.54 -6.15 7.59
CA ALA A 146 24.26 -6.63 7.11
C ALA A 146 23.18 -6.62 8.22
N GLY A 147 23.53 -7.04 9.44
CA GLY A 147 22.61 -6.98 10.59
C GLY A 147 22.27 -5.55 11.00
N MET A 148 23.19 -4.60 10.84
CA MET A 148 22.94 -3.17 11.10
C MET A 148 22.04 -2.52 10.04
N LEU A 149 22.01 -3.02 8.80
CA LEU A 149 21.13 -2.50 7.74
C LEU A 149 19.64 -2.65 8.08
N VAL A 150 19.29 -3.53 9.02
CA VAL A 150 17.93 -3.65 9.59
C VAL A 150 17.44 -2.34 10.22
N ALA A 151 18.34 -1.52 10.78
CA ALA A 151 17.97 -0.21 11.35
C ALA A 151 17.56 0.82 10.29
N VAL A 152 17.99 0.63 9.03
CA VAL A 152 17.73 1.56 7.93
C VAL A 152 16.37 1.28 7.28
N GLY A 153 15.98 0.01 7.23
CA GLY A 153 14.70 -0.44 6.69
C GLY A 153 14.73 -1.89 6.22
N THR A 154 13.55 -2.44 5.95
CA THR A 154 13.38 -3.84 5.52
C THR A 154 14.07 -4.13 4.19
N THR A 155 14.00 -3.20 3.23
CA THR A 155 14.67 -3.33 1.93
C THR A 155 16.19 -3.36 2.06
N ALA A 156 16.76 -2.55 2.95
CA ALA A 156 18.19 -2.54 3.23
C ALA A 156 18.62 -3.83 3.95
N ALA A 157 17.79 -4.36 4.84
CA ALA A 157 18.02 -5.66 5.49
C ALA A 157 18.07 -6.82 4.49
N ASP A 158 17.09 -6.90 3.57
CA ASP A 158 17.05 -7.92 2.52
C ASP A 158 18.31 -7.88 1.64
N LEU A 159 18.72 -6.67 1.22
CA LEU A 159 19.98 -6.42 0.51
C LEU A 159 21.20 -6.89 1.31
N GLY A 160 21.24 -6.59 2.60
CA GLY A 160 22.28 -7.04 3.51
C GLY A 160 22.39 -8.56 3.53
N VAL A 161 21.27 -9.26 3.69
CA VAL A 161 21.21 -10.73 3.72
C VAL A 161 21.68 -11.33 2.39
N ILE A 162 21.15 -10.86 1.25
CA ILE A 162 21.52 -11.38 -0.08
C ILE A 162 23.02 -11.18 -0.36
N SER A 163 23.55 -10.00 -0.03
CA SER A 163 24.98 -9.72 -0.20
C SER A 163 25.85 -10.59 0.70
N LEU A 164 25.43 -10.84 1.95
CA LEU A 164 26.14 -11.71 2.89
C LEU A 164 26.16 -13.16 2.40
N VAL A 165 25.02 -13.68 1.94
CA VAL A 165 24.94 -15.03 1.35
C VAL A 165 25.85 -15.14 0.13
N THR A 166 25.83 -14.12 -0.75
CA THR A 166 26.72 -14.07 -1.92
C THR A 166 28.19 -14.10 -1.52
N LEU A 167 28.57 -13.31 -0.51
CA LEU A 167 29.93 -13.29 0.01
C LEU A 167 30.37 -14.66 0.52
N LEU A 168 29.52 -15.35 1.29
CA LEU A 168 29.81 -16.69 1.82
C LEU A 168 29.99 -17.73 0.71
N ILE A 169 29.15 -17.69 -0.32
CA ILE A 169 29.24 -18.60 -1.48
C ILE A 169 30.59 -18.42 -2.20
N TYR A 170 31.01 -17.18 -2.46
CA TYR A 170 32.28 -16.91 -3.13
C TYR A 170 33.50 -17.09 -2.22
N ALA A 171 33.36 -16.94 -0.90
CA ALA A 171 34.42 -17.26 0.05
C ALA A 171 34.71 -18.76 0.13
N ALA A 172 33.75 -19.61 -0.19
CA ALA A 172 33.92 -21.06 -0.25
C ALA A 172 34.66 -21.54 -1.53
N GLN A 173 34.79 -20.69 -2.55
CA GLN A 173 35.52 -21.00 -3.78
C GLN A 173 36.74 -20.09 -3.92
N PRO A 174 37.94 -20.53 -3.50
CA PRO A 174 39.13 -19.69 -3.63
C PRO A 174 39.43 -19.47 -5.11
N LEU A 175 39.32 -18.21 -5.55
CA LEU A 175 39.66 -17.77 -6.90
C LEU A 175 40.99 -17.02 -6.87
N THR A 176 41.71 -17.07 -7.99
CA THR A 176 42.88 -16.19 -8.18
C THR A 176 42.44 -14.72 -8.22
N THR A 177 43.30 -13.78 -7.84
CA THR A 177 42.99 -12.33 -7.85
C THR A 177 42.42 -11.85 -9.18
N ARG A 178 42.99 -12.34 -10.30
CA ARG A 178 42.49 -12.02 -11.65
C ARG A 178 41.08 -12.55 -11.88
N GLN A 179 40.80 -13.79 -11.47
CA GLN A 179 39.47 -14.38 -11.59
C GLN A 179 38.45 -13.71 -10.67
N ALA A 180 38.86 -13.29 -9.46
CA ALA A 180 38.01 -12.54 -8.54
C ALA A 180 37.56 -11.20 -9.15
N LEU A 181 38.49 -10.45 -9.75
CA LEU A 181 38.18 -9.18 -10.45
C LEU A 181 37.26 -9.39 -11.67
N ILE A 182 37.53 -10.41 -12.47
CA ILE A 182 36.68 -10.75 -13.62
C ILE A 182 35.29 -11.16 -13.12
N SER A 183 35.20 -12.01 -12.10
CA SER A 183 33.92 -12.46 -11.55
C SER A 183 33.12 -11.32 -10.94
N SER A 184 33.75 -10.38 -10.22
CA SER A 184 33.06 -9.20 -9.70
C SER A 184 32.57 -8.30 -10.83
N ALA A 185 33.39 -8.08 -11.87
CA ALA A 185 32.98 -7.28 -13.03
C ALA A 185 31.83 -7.93 -13.82
N LEU A 186 31.86 -9.25 -13.99
CA LEU A 186 30.77 -10.03 -14.62
C LEU A 186 29.50 -9.99 -13.77
N ALA A 187 29.60 -10.15 -12.45
CA ALA A 187 28.46 -10.04 -11.54
C ALA A 187 27.86 -8.63 -11.57
N LEU A 188 28.70 -7.59 -11.60
CA LEU A 188 28.26 -6.20 -11.78
C LEU A 188 27.56 -6.02 -13.13
N GLY A 189 28.12 -6.56 -14.22
CA GLY A 189 27.53 -6.54 -15.55
C GLY A 189 26.15 -7.22 -15.58
N GLY A 190 25.99 -8.36 -14.91
CA GLY A 190 24.70 -9.03 -14.75
C GLY A 190 23.69 -8.20 -13.95
N GLY A 191 24.14 -7.59 -12.86
CA GLY A 191 23.31 -6.67 -12.07
C GLY A 191 22.87 -5.43 -12.85
N LEU A 192 23.77 -4.84 -13.64
CA LEU A 192 23.49 -3.70 -14.51
C LEU A 192 22.55 -4.08 -15.66
N LEU A 193 22.73 -5.26 -16.26
CA LEU A 193 21.82 -5.80 -17.27
C LEU A 193 20.41 -5.98 -16.69
N GLN A 194 20.32 -6.61 -15.51
CA GLN A 194 19.04 -6.79 -14.82
C GLN A 194 18.41 -5.44 -14.47
N THR A 195 19.20 -4.47 -14.02
CA THR A 195 18.75 -3.10 -13.77
C THR A 195 18.23 -2.46 -15.05
N ALA A 196 18.97 -2.56 -16.16
CA ALA A 196 18.58 -2.02 -17.45
C ALA A 196 17.30 -2.66 -17.97
N LEU A 197 17.16 -3.99 -17.92
CA LEU A 197 15.91 -4.68 -18.30
C LEU A 197 14.74 -4.26 -17.40
N SER A 198 14.98 -4.18 -16.11
CA SER A 198 14.00 -3.79 -15.10
C SER A 198 13.48 -2.37 -15.28
N VAL A 199 14.35 -1.47 -15.75
CA VAL A 199 14.11 -0.04 -15.98
C VAL A 199 13.56 0.22 -17.40
N ALA A 200 14.11 -0.43 -18.43
CA ALA A 200 13.75 -0.22 -19.84
C ALA A 200 12.42 -0.88 -20.22
N LEU A 201 12.10 -2.05 -19.65
CA LEU A 201 10.81 -2.73 -19.86
C LEU A 201 9.71 -2.17 -18.94
N TRP A 202 9.85 -0.96 -18.41
CA TRP A 202 8.83 -0.35 -17.52
C TRP A 202 7.91 0.69 -18.18
N PRO A 203 7.49 0.65 -19.46
CA PRO A 203 6.46 1.57 -19.91
C PRO A 203 5.08 1.08 -19.47
N VAL A 204 4.83 0.89 -18.17
CA VAL A 204 3.47 0.76 -17.62
C VAL A 204 3.41 1.40 -16.22
N ARG A 205 3.04 2.68 -16.23
CA ARG A 205 2.58 3.55 -15.13
C ARG A 205 2.15 2.82 -13.83
N ARG A 206 3.02 2.87 -12.81
CA ARG A 206 2.94 2.18 -11.50
C ARG A 206 1.58 2.27 -10.78
N TYR A 207 0.91 3.42 -10.86
CA TYR A 207 -0.36 3.69 -10.15
C TYR A 207 -1.58 3.76 -11.08
N GLU A 208 -1.49 3.21 -12.29
CA GLU A 208 -2.62 3.19 -13.22
C GLU A 208 -3.91 2.58 -12.66
N PRO A 209 -3.91 1.42 -11.97
CA PRO A 209 -5.15 0.84 -11.48
C PRO A 209 -5.81 1.72 -10.41
N GLU A 210 -5.03 2.29 -9.48
CA GLU A 210 -5.51 3.17 -8.42
C GLU A 210 -6.01 4.50 -8.99
N ARG A 211 -5.28 5.04 -9.96
CA ARG A 211 -5.65 6.26 -10.67
C ARG A 211 -6.92 6.08 -11.50
N ARG A 212 -7.08 4.94 -12.18
CA ARG A 212 -8.31 4.59 -12.91
C ARG A 212 -9.51 4.40 -11.98
N ALA A 213 -9.31 3.76 -10.83
CA ALA A 213 -10.37 3.57 -9.84
C ALA A 213 -10.83 4.90 -9.26
N LEU A 214 -9.89 5.77 -8.87
CA LEU A 214 -10.19 7.13 -8.42
C LEU A 214 -10.85 7.98 -9.51
N ALA A 215 -10.35 7.92 -10.74
CA ALA A 215 -10.95 8.65 -11.86
C ALA A 215 -12.40 8.24 -12.08
N ARG A 216 -12.69 6.93 -12.11
CA ARG A 216 -14.07 6.43 -12.22
C ARG A 216 -14.94 6.92 -11.06
N LEU A 217 -14.41 6.91 -9.84
CA LEU A 217 -15.13 7.46 -8.68
C LEU A 217 -15.46 8.95 -8.86
N PHE A 218 -14.49 9.78 -9.27
CA PHE A 218 -14.73 11.21 -9.49
C PHE A 218 -15.70 11.49 -10.64
N LEU A 219 -15.62 10.74 -11.74
CA LEU A 219 -16.56 10.85 -12.86
C LEU A 219 -17.99 10.45 -12.44
N GLU A 220 -18.15 9.42 -11.62
CA GLU A 220 -19.44 9.00 -11.06
C GLU A 220 -19.99 10.02 -10.06
N LEU A 221 -19.12 10.67 -9.27
CA LEU A 221 -19.50 11.79 -8.41
C LEU A 221 -19.94 13.01 -9.22
N ALA A 222 -19.31 13.28 -10.37
CA ALA A 222 -19.72 14.34 -11.29
C ALA A 222 -21.14 14.08 -11.81
N GLN A 223 -21.42 12.85 -12.26
CA GLN A 223 -22.77 12.45 -12.69
C GLN A 223 -23.79 12.50 -11.56
N ALA A 224 -23.39 12.17 -10.33
CA ALA A 224 -24.24 12.27 -9.14
C ALA A 224 -24.57 13.72 -8.76
N ALA A 225 -23.69 14.67 -9.09
CA ALA A 225 -23.93 16.10 -8.88
C ALA A 225 -24.91 16.68 -9.91
N GLU A 226 -24.85 16.28 -11.19
CA GLU A 226 -25.78 16.77 -12.22
C GLU A 226 -27.19 16.19 -12.13
N GLN A 227 -27.30 14.91 -11.74
CA GLN A 227 -28.57 14.20 -11.67
C GLN A 227 -28.85 13.78 -10.22
N PRO A 228 -29.59 14.62 -9.45
CA PRO A 228 -29.93 14.32 -8.07
C PRO A 228 -30.73 13.01 -7.96
N LEU A 229 -30.51 12.30 -6.85
CA LEU A 229 -30.99 10.95 -6.53
C LEU A 229 -32.43 10.64 -7.02
N SER A 230 -32.60 9.48 -7.66
CA SER A 230 -33.90 8.84 -7.77
C SER A 230 -34.14 8.00 -6.50
N ALA A 231 -35.27 8.21 -5.81
CA ALA A 231 -35.57 7.59 -4.52
C ALA A 231 -35.63 6.05 -4.55
N THR A 232 -35.75 5.46 -5.74
CA THR A 232 -35.84 4.02 -5.99
C THR A 232 -34.50 3.34 -6.30
N SER A 233 -33.39 4.08 -6.40
CA SER A 233 -32.07 3.52 -6.71
C SER A 233 -31.09 3.66 -5.54
N ALA A 234 -30.17 2.71 -5.41
CA ALA A 234 -29.05 2.81 -4.49
C ALA A 234 -28.26 4.12 -4.75
N PRO A 235 -27.65 4.73 -3.71
CA PRO A 235 -26.82 5.93 -3.90
C PRO A 235 -25.76 5.70 -4.97
N ARG A 236 -25.74 6.55 -6.00
CA ARG A 236 -24.70 6.54 -7.05
C ARG A 236 -23.31 6.67 -6.42
N ALA A 237 -22.29 6.17 -7.12
CA ALA A 237 -20.91 6.08 -6.66
C ALA A 237 -20.60 5.09 -5.50
N THR A 238 -21.57 4.29 -5.00
CA THR A 238 -21.29 3.27 -3.97
C THR A 238 -20.34 2.17 -4.46
N ALA A 239 -20.62 1.55 -5.62
CA ALA A 239 -19.74 0.52 -6.18
C ALA A 239 -18.35 1.07 -6.61
N PRO A 240 -18.25 2.24 -7.29
CA PRO A 240 -16.97 2.90 -7.55
C PRO A 240 -16.18 3.23 -6.28
N SER A 241 -16.85 3.61 -5.18
CA SER A 241 -16.23 3.87 -3.88
C SER A 241 -15.59 2.60 -3.31
N THR A 242 -16.32 1.48 -3.28
CA THR A 242 -15.76 0.19 -2.85
C THR A 242 -14.60 -0.26 -3.75
N GLN A 243 -14.73 -0.12 -5.07
CA GLN A 243 -13.65 -0.44 -6.02
C GLN A 243 -12.40 0.42 -5.77
N ALA A 244 -12.57 1.71 -5.46
CA ALA A 244 -11.45 2.58 -5.13
C ALA A 244 -10.81 2.21 -3.78
N GLN A 245 -11.61 1.88 -2.76
CA GLN A 245 -11.10 1.40 -1.46
C GLN A 245 -10.30 0.10 -1.62
N GLU A 246 -10.80 -0.86 -2.40
CA GLU A 246 -10.10 -2.12 -2.68
C GLU A 246 -8.79 -1.86 -3.45
N ALA A 247 -8.84 -1.05 -4.50
CA ALA A 247 -7.65 -0.71 -5.30
C ALA A 247 -6.57 0.00 -4.47
N LEU A 248 -6.97 0.83 -3.50
CA LEU A 248 -6.04 1.57 -2.65
C LEU A 248 -5.66 0.85 -1.35
N SER A 249 -6.30 -0.27 -1.00
CA SER A 249 -6.01 -1.01 0.24
C SER A 249 -4.54 -1.46 0.36
N GLY A 250 -3.88 -1.70 -0.77
CA GLY A 250 -2.45 -2.02 -0.82
C GLY A 250 -1.53 -0.85 -0.42
N LEU A 251 -2.02 0.39 -0.52
CA LEU A 251 -1.26 1.62 -0.25
C LEU A 251 -1.25 2.01 1.24
N ASP A 252 -2.04 1.33 2.10
CA ASP A 252 -2.11 1.64 3.53
C ASP A 252 -0.78 1.42 4.26
N ARG A 253 0.02 0.46 3.77
CA ARG A 253 1.35 0.17 4.30
C ARG A 253 2.46 0.97 3.62
N GLU A 254 2.15 1.71 2.55
CA GLU A 254 3.12 2.48 1.79
C GLU A 254 3.20 3.92 2.34
N THR A 255 4.41 4.31 2.75
CA THR A 255 4.70 5.65 3.29
C THR A 255 5.13 6.64 2.20
N SER A 256 5.02 6.27 0.93
CA SER A 256 5.36 7.15 -0.18
C SER A 256 4.41 8.35 -0.24
N ILE A 257 4.94 9.50 -0.68
CA ILE A 257 4.17 10.74 -0.81
C ILE A 257 3.06 10.54 -1.85
N GLU A 258 3.32 9.77 -2.91
CA GLU A 258 2.31 9.41 -3.92
C GLU A 258 1.16 8.58 -3.31
N ALA A 259 1.48 7.56 -2.51
CA ALA A 259 0.48 6.76 -1.81
C ALA A 259 -0.37 7.61 -0.86
N ALA A 260 0.27 8.52 -0.12
CA ALA A 260 -0.43 9.45 0.75
C ALA A 260 -1.38 10.38 -0.03
N ARG A 261 -0.98 10.86 -1.22
CA ARG A 261 -1.83 11.69 -2.10
C ARG A 261 -3.04 10.92 -2.62
N TYR A 262 -2.88 9.68 -3.08
CA TYR A 262 -4.01 8.86 -3.54
C TYR A 262 -4.97 8.53 -2.40
N ARG A 263 -4.46 8.22 -1.20
CA ARG A 263 -5.29 8.01 0.00
C ARG A 263 -6.02 9.28 0.42
N ALA A 264 -5.37 10.44 0.34
CA ALA A 264 -6.00 11.73 0.59
C ALA A 264 -7.12 12.01 -0.43
N LEU A 265 -6.90 11.73 -1.72
CA LEU A 265 -7.92 11.84 -2.77
C LEU A 265 -9.12 10.94 -2.51
N LEU A 266 -8.91 9.70 -2.08
CA LEU A 266 -10.00 8.79 -1.70
C LEU A 266 -10.81 9.34 -0.51
N SER A 267 -10.12 9.79 0.54
CA SER A 267 -10.77 10.41 1.70
C SER A 267 -11.59 11.64 1.29
N GLN A 268 -11.06 12.42 0.35
CA GLN A 268 -11.71 13.60 -0.19
C GLN A 268 -12.96 13.25 -1.00
N ALA A 269 -12.88 12.21 -1.85
CA ALA A 269 -14.00 11.71 -2.63
C ALA A 269 -15.16 11.19 -1.75
N GLU A 270 -14.86 10.50 -0.65
CA GLU A 270 -15.91 10.05 0.30
C GLU A 270 -16.60 11.22 0.99
N ARG A 271 -15.85 12.25 1.39
CA ARG A 271 -16.42 13.47 1.98
C ARG A 271 -17.31 14.20 0.97
N ILE A 272 -16.86 14.33 -0.27
CA ILE A 272 -17.62 14.91 -1.38
C ILE A 272 -18.90 14.14 -1.61
N ARG A 273 -18.84 12.80 -1.64
CA ARG A 273 -20.01 11.94 -1.82
C ARG A 273 -21.08 12.23 -0.77
N LEU A 274 -20.71 12.32 0.50
CA LEU A 274 -21.64 12.64 1.58
C LEU A 274 -22.22 14.06 1.45
N SER A 275 -21.40 15.05 1.12
CA SER A 275 -21.84 16.43 0.91
C SER A 275 -22.81 16.55 -0.28
N LEU A 276 -22.56 15.85 -1.40
CA LEU A 276 -23.47 15.80 -2.56
C LEU A 276 -24.80 15.13 -2.21
N LEU A 277 -24.79 14.05 -1.43
CA LEU A 277 -26.04 13.41 -0.97
C LEU A 277 -26.89 14.35 -0.11
N MET A 278 -26.25 15.12 0.79
CA MET A 278 -26.94 16.10 1.61
C MET A 278 -27.50 17.25 0.78
N LEU A 279 -26.71 17.82 -0.14
CA LEU A 279 -27.15 18.88 -1.05
C LEU A 279 -28.28 18.41 -1.97
N SER A 280 -28.21 17.20 -2.52
CA SER A 280 -29.27 16.61 -3.35
C SER A 280 -30.59 16.48 -2.58
N ARG A 281 -30.56 16.01 -1.33
CA ARG A 281 -31.76 15.92 -0.49
C ARG A 281 -32.35 17.30 -0.17
N LEU A 282 -31.49 18.27 0.14
CA LEU A 282 -31.92 19.65 0.37
C LEU A 282 -32.52 20.28 -0.89
N HIS A 283 -31.92 20.05 -2.05
CA HIS A 283 -32.41 20.52 -3.34
C HIS A 283 -33.82 20.01 -3.62
N VAL A 284 -34.06 18.70 -3.50
CA VAL A 284 -35.40 18.11 -3.70
C VAL A 284 -36.41 18.67 -2.70
N ARG A 285 -36.00 18.88 -1.43
CA ARG A 285 -36.89 19.43 -0.40
C ARG A 285 -37.25 20.89 -0.68
N MET A 286 -36.30 21.71 -1.09
CA MET A 286 -36.54 23.11 -1.46
C MET A 286 -37.39 23.23 -2.73
N GLN A 287 -37.14 22.36 -3.72
CA GLN A 287 -37.90 22.34 -4.98
C GLN A 287 -39.37 21.96 -4.77
N ARG A 288 -39.67 21.06 -3.81
CA ARG A 288 -41.06 20.71 -3.45
C ARG A 288 -41.80 21.89 -2.81
N GLU A 289 -41.11 22.71 -2.02
CA GLU A 289 -41.71 23.84 -1.32
C GLU A 289 -41.95 25.04 -2.25
N SER A 290 -40.97 25.37 -3.10
CA SER A 290 -41.08 26.48 -4.05
C SER A 290 -40.14 26.28 -5.25
N PRO A 291 -40.63 25.67 -6.35
CA PRO A 291 -39.79 25.31 -7.48
C PRO A 291 -39.18 26.50 -8.24
N MET A 292 -39.76 27.70 -8.11
CA MET A 292 -39.33 28.92 -8.80
C MET A 292 -38.54 29.89 -7.91
N HIS A 293 -38.08 29.45 -6.73
CA HIS A 293 -37.33 30.32 -5.82
C HIS A 293 -35.86 30.47 -6.28
N GLY A 294 -35.29 31.68 -6.16
CA GLY A 294 -33.90 31.98 -6.58
C GLY A 294 -32.87 31.04 -5.96
N SER A 295 -33.00 30.75 -4.66
CA SER A 295 -32.12 29.81 -3.95
C SER A 295 -32.11 28.38 -4.51
N VAL A 296 -33.20 27.91 -5.12
CA VAL A 296 -33.25 26.60 -5.79
C VAL A 296 -32.46 26.63 -7.10
N GLN A 297 -32.55 27.74 -7.85
CA GLN A 297 -31.77 27.94 -9.09
C GLN A 297 -30.27 28.05 -8.78
N ILE A 298 -29.89 28.86 -7.79
CA ILE A 298 -28.49 29.01 -7.36
C ILE A 298 -27.90 27.65 -6.95
N LEU A 299 -28.65 26.85 -6.19
CA LEU A 299 -28.20 25.51 -5.79
C LEU A 299 -28.07 24.57 -7.00
N SER A 300 -28.98 24.66 -7.98
CA SER A 300 -28.89 23.86 -9.22
C SER A 300 -27.63 24.21 -10.02
N ASP A 301 -27.37 25.50 -10.21
CA ASP A 301 -26.21 25.95 -10.98
C ASP A 301 -24.89 25.66 -10.24
N TYR A 302 -24.92 25.71 -8.91
CA TYR A 302 -23.80 25.29 -8.09
C TYR A 302 -23.48 23.81 -8.26
N LEU A 303 -24.50 22.94 -8.24
CA LEU A 303 -24.30 21.50 -8.45
C LEU A 303 -23.74 21.19 -9.85
N LYS A 304 -24.15 21.93 -10.89
CA LYS A 304 -23.53 21.83 -12.22
C LYS A 304 -22.04 22.23 -12.21
N LYS A 305 -21.69 23.31 -11.51
CA LYS A 305 -20.29 23.74 -11.37
C LYS A 305 -19.45 22.76 -10.55
N ALA A 306 -20.02 22.18 -9.50
CA ALA A 306 -19.40 21.09 -8.75
C ALA A 306 -19.17 19.85 -9.63
N ALA A 307 -20.12 19.51 -10.50
CA ALA A 307 -19.96 18.42 -11.46
C ALA A 307 -18.79 18.68 -12.42
N GLN A 308 -18.68 19.90 -12.97
CA GLN A 308 -17.55 20.29 -13.82
C GLN A 308 -16.20 20.14 -13.12
N ALA A 309 -16.10 20.54 -11.84
CA ALA A 309 -14.88 20.37 -11.05
C ALA A 309 -14.51 18.89 -10.84
N LEU A 310 -15.51 18.05 -10.52
CA LEU A 310 -15.32 16.62 -10.32
C LEU A 310 -14.95 15.90 -11.61
N GLN A 311 -15.55 16.30 -12.73
CA GLN A 311 -15.20 15.80 -14.05
C GLN A 311 -13.77 16.17 -14.43
N ALA A 312 -13.38 17.44 -14.26
CA ALA A 312 -12.01 17.88 -14.49
C ALA A 312 -10.99 17.11 -13.64
N THR A 313 -11.36 16.78 -12.39
CA THR A 313 -10.55 15.93 -11.49
C THR A 313 -10.41 14.50 -12.05
N GLY A 314 -11.51 13.90 -12.50
CA GLY A 314 -11.51 12.57 -13.13
C GLY A 314 -10.69 12.51 -14.43
N ASP A 315 -10.86 13.49 -15.31
CA ASP A 315 -10.16 13.58 -16.59
C ASP A 315 -8.66 13.85 -16.41
N SER A 316 -8.30 14.68 -15.43
CA SER A 316 -6.89 14.91 -15.02
C SER A 316 -6.23 13.62 -14.52
N LEU A 317 -6.95 12.82 -13.73
CA LEU A 317 -6.46 11.51 -13.28
C LEU A 317 -6.26 10.55 -14.47
N ILE A 318 -7.15 10.52 -15.48
CA ILE A 318 -7.00 9.63 -16.65
C ILE A 318 -5.86 10.09 -17.55
N SER A 319 -5.88 11.36 -17.96
CA SER A 319 -4.92 11.95 -18.89
C SER A 319 -3.52 12.06 -18.29
N GLY A 320 -3.43 12.29 -16.97
CA GLY A 320 -2.18 12.62 -16.28
C GLY A 320 -1.72 14.06 -16.51
N ILE A 321 -2.62 14.95 -16.92
CA ILE A 321 -2.36 16.37 -17.18
C ILE A 321 -3.25 17.18 -16.22
N PRO A 322 -2.71 18.19 -15.50
CA PRO A 322 -3.52 19.05 -14.64
C PRO A 322 -4.58 19.81 -15.45
N ALA A 323 -5.76 20.02 -14.84
CA ALA A 323 -6.86 20.70 -15.51
C ALA A 323 -6.63 22.23 -15.54
N GLU A 324 -6.51 22.81 -16.74
CA GLU A 324 -6.22 24.24 -16.95
C GLU A 324 -7.36 25.16 -16.46
N ALA A 325 -8.62 24.71 -16.52
CA ALA A 325 -9.80 25.50 -16.12
C ALA A 325 -10.15 25.41 -14.63
N SER A 326 -9.27 24.86 -13.78
CA SER A 326 -9.57 24.61 -12.36
C SER A 326 -9.91 25.88 -11.56
N ASP A 327 -9.16 26.97 -11.78
CA ASP A 327 -9.35 28.23 -11.07
C ASP A 327 -10.65 28.94 -11.46
N GLU A 328 -11.04 28.88 -12.74
CA GLU A 328 -12.29 29.44 -13.24
C GLU A 328 -13.51 28.70 -12.65
N ILE A 329 -13.46 27.36 -12.61
CA ILE A 329 -14.53 26.55 -12.05
C ILE A 329 -14.71 26.84 -10.55
N LEU A 330 -13.60 26.92 -9.79
CA LEU A 330 -13.63 27.21 -8.36
C LEU A 330 -14.13 28.63 -8.05
N SER A 331 -13.64 29.64 -8.78
CA SER A 331 -14.09 31.03 -8.57
C SER A 331 -15.58 31.20 -8.86
N THR A 332 -16.11 30.50 -9.87
CA THR A 332 -17.55 30.50 -10.19
C THR A 332 -18.37 29.81 -9.11
N SER A 333 -17.90 28.68 -8.56
CA SER A 333 -18.62 27.97 -7.49
C SER A 333 -18.64 28.77 -6.18
N GLU A 334 -17.59 29.55 -5.90
CA GLU A 334 -17.55 30.46 -4.76
C GLU A 334 -18.47 31.67 -4.93
N ALA A 335 -18.57 32.22 -6.14
CA ALA A 335 -19.51 33.30 -6.45
C ALA A 335 -20.97 32.88 -6.20
N LEU A 336 -21.36 31.66 -6.59
CA LEU A 336 -22.70 31.11 -6.34
C LEU A 336 -22.99 30.93 -4.84
N THR A 337 -22.00 30.49 -4.06
CA THR A 337 -22.15 30.38 -2.60
C THR A 337 -22.30 31.75 -1.93
N LEU A 338 -21.61 32.78 -2.43
CA LEU A 338 -21.77 34.17 -1.98
C LEU A 338 -23.15 34.73 -2.36
N GLN A 339 -23.65 34.43 -3.55
CA GLN A 339 -24.99 34.85 -3.98
C GLN A 339 -26.07 34.24 -3.07
N LEU A 340 -25.98 32.93 -2.76
CA LEU A 340 -26.91 32.29 -1.85
C LEU A 340 -26.84 32.89 -0.43
N ARG A 341 -25.65 33.29 0.02
CA ARG A 341 -25.45 33.98 1.31
C ARG A 341 -26.19 35.32 1.36
N GLN A 342 -26.14 36.10 0.29
CA GLN A 342 -26.83 37.39 0.20
C GLN A 342 -28.35 37.21 0.22
N GLU A 343 -28.89 36.22 -0.52
CA GLU A 343 -30.32 35.90 -0.51
C GLU A 343 -30.79 35.43 0.86
N THR A 344 -30.04 34.54 1.53
CA THR A 344 -30.43 34.03 2.85
C THR A 344 -30.39 35.08 3.95
N ASN A 345 -29.45 36.03 3.91
CA ASN A 345 -29.36 37.12 4.89
C ASN A 345 -30.50 38.13 4.76
N SER A 346 -31.06 38.29 3.55
CA SER A 346 -32.14 39.24 3.27
C SER A 346 -33.54 38.62 3.41
N SER A 347 -33.61 37.30 3.60
CA SER A 347 -34.86 36.53 3.63
C SER A 347 -35.54 36.56 5.00
N ARG A 348 -36.88 36.63 5.02
CA ARG A 348 -37.67 36.45 6.24
C ARG A 348 -37.53 35.02 6.79
N PRO A 349 -37.64 34.82 8.12
CA PRO A 349 -37.60 33.48 8.71
C PRO A 349 -38.71 32.61 8.10
N SER A 350 -38.31 31.57 7.38
CA SER A 350 -39.18 30.59 6.75
C SER A 350 -38.49 29.23 6.73
N PHE A 351 -39.26 28.16 6.52
CA PHE A 351 -38.69 26.83 6.32
C PHE A 351 -37.66 26.81 5.18
N LEU A 352 -37.99 27.49 4.06
CA LEU A 352 -37.10 27.59 2.91
C LEU A 352 -35.82 28.38 3.23
N ALA A 353 -35.90 29.44 4.02
CA ALA A 353 -34.72 30.19 4.47
C ALA A 353 -33.78 29.33 5.34
N ALA A 354 -34.34 28.48 6.21
CA ALA A 354 -33.55 27.53 7.00
C ALA A 354 -32.88 26.47 6.12
N ALA A 355 -33.62 25.87 5.19
CA ALA A 355 -33.08 24.88 4.24
C ALA A 355 -32.01 25.47 3.32
N ALA A 356 -32.20 26.71 2.84
CA ALA A 356 -31.21 27.43 2.03
C ALA A 356 -29.95 27.77 2.84
N LYS A 357 -30.10 28.09 4.13
CA LYS A 357 -28.96 28.33 5.03
C LYS A 357 -28.15 27.05 5.25
N ASP A 358 -28.82 25.92 5.44
CA ASP A 358 -28.16 24.60 5.53
C ASP A 358 -27.47 24.23 4.22
N ALA A 359 -28.12 24.46 3.07
CA ALA A 359 -27.53 24.25 1.75
C ALA A 359 -26.26 25.08 1.58
N ARG A 360 -26.27 26.36 1.97
CA ARG A 360 -25.10 27.24 1.94
C ARG A 360 -23.93 26.68 2.75
N PHE A 361 -24.16 26.19 3.97
CA PHE A 361 -23.09 25.59 4.77
C PHE A 361 -22.49 24.35 4.09
N GLN A 362 -23.32 23.53 3.46
CA GLN A 362 -22.86 22.37 2.71
C GLN A 362 -22.11 22.76 1.42
N MET A 363 -22.50 23.84 0.75
CA MET A 363 -21.78 24.42 -0.40
C MET A 363 -20.42 24.99 0.00
N ASP A 364 -20.33 25.72 1.12
CA ASP A 364 -19.06 26.23 1.66
C ASP A 364 -18.10 25.05 1.97
N ALA A 365 -18.61 23.97 2.59
CA ALA A 365 -17.83 22.77 2.84
C ALA A 365 -17.37 22.08 1.54
N LEU A 366 -18.28 21.91 0.57
CA LEU A 366 -17.97 21.26 -0.71
C LEU A 366 -16.97 22.07 -1.54
N ASN A 367 -17.00 23.40 -1.51
CA ASN A 367 -15.97 24.23 -2.17
C ASN A 367 -14.56 23.97 -1.62
N GLY A 368 -14.41 23.87 -0.29
CA GLY A 368 -13.13 23.50 0.32
C GLY A 368 -12.67 22.10 -0.09
N GLN A 369 -13.62 21.17 -0.20
CA GLN A 369 -13.37 19.79 -0.61
C GLN A 369 -12.95 19.68 -2.10
N LEU A 370 -13.59 20.44 -3.00
CA LEU A 370 -13.27 20.50 -4.42
C LEU A 370 -11.89 21.12 -4.65
N ARG A 371 -11.58 22.22 -3.94
CA ARG A 371 -10.25 22.85 -3.97
C ARG A 371 -9.16 21.86 -3.56
N ALA A 372 -9.37 21.14 -2.45
CA ALA A 372 -8.41 20.14 -1.99
C ALA A 372 -8.24 19.00 -3.01
N ALA A 373 -9.32 18.53 -3.64
CA ALA A 373 -9.23 17.49 -4.67
C ALA A 373 -8.47 17.97 -5.92
N LEU A 374 -8.73 19.18 -6.41
CA LEU A 374 -8.03 19.76 -7.55
C LEU A 374 -6.53 19.98 -7.26
N ASP A 375 -6.20 20.49 -6.07
CA ASP A 375 -4.80 20.68 -5.66
C ASP A 375 -4.06 19.34 -5.51
N LEU A 376 -4.68 18.36 -4.86
CA LEU A 376 -4.12 17.00 -4.73
C LEU A 376 -3.93 16.34 -6.09
N THR A 377 -4.86 16.49 -7.04
CA THR A 377 -4.72 15.92 -8.38
C THR A 377 -3.64 16.61 -9.20
N ALA A 378 -3.53 17.94 -9.16
CA ALA A 378 -2.45 18.67 -9.82
C ALA A 378 -1.07 18.09 -9.45
N HIS A 379 -0.89 17.72 -8.19
CA HIS A 379 0.36 17.13 -7.67
C HIS A 379 0.41 15.58 -7.75
N ALA A 380 -0.69 14.89 -8.02
CA ALA A 380 -0.75 13.43 -8.16
C ALA A 380 -0.61 12.94 -9.62
N THR A 381 -0.54 13.87 -10.58
CA THR A 381 -0.29 13.57 -12.00
C THR A 381 1.19 13.22 -12.28
N PRO A 382 1.48 12.42 -13.33
CA PRO A 382 2.86 12.11 -13.74
C PRO A 382 3.73 13.36 -14.00
N THR A 383 3.13 14.44 -14.49
CA THR A 383 3.80 15.73 -14.72
C THR A 383 4.14 16.42 -13.39
N GLY A 384 3.21 16.50 -12.44
CA GLY A 384 3.46 17.02 -11.09
C GLY A 384 4.47 16.18 -10.28
N GLN A 385 4.47 14.87 -10.48
CA GLN A 385 5.49 13.96 -9.92
C GLN A 385 6.87 14.20 -10.53
N ALA A 386 6.96 14.43 -11.85
CA ALA A 386 8.22 14.74 -12.52
C ALA A 386 8.81 16.07 -12.04
N GLU A 387 7.97 17.09 -11.81
CA GLU A 387 8.42 18.37 -11.23
C GLU A 387 8.89 18.23 -9.78
N PHE A 388 8.18 17.45 -8.95
CA PHE A 388 8.61 17.16 -7.58
C PHE A 388 9.96 16.41 -7.57
N ALA A 389 10.11 15.38 -8.40
CA ALA A 389 11.35 14.63 -8.54
C ALA A 389 12.52 15.54 -9.01
N LYS A 390 12.25 16.52 -9.88
CA LYS A 390 13.23 17.53 -10.30
C LYS A 390 13.67 18.42 -9.12
N ARG A 391 12.74 18.82 -8.24
CA ARG A 391 13.04 19.58 -7.01
C ARG A 391 13.78 18.75 -5.96
N GLU A 392 13.45 17.47 -5.81
CA GLU A 392 14.15 16.57 -4.88
C GLU A 392 15.56 16.23 -5.38
N ALA A 393 15.75 16.10 -6.70
CA ALA A 393 17.07 15.90 -7.31
C ALA A 393 18.02 17.10 -7.10
N GLN A 394 17.49 18.28 -6.78
CA GLN A 394 18.29 19.46 -6.39
C GLN A 394 18.76 19.40 -4.93
N GLN A 395 18.28 18.46 -4.10
CA GLN A 395 18.84 18.26 -2.78
C GLN A 395 20.22 17.61 -2.86
N PRO A 396 21.22 18.17 -2.17
CA PRO A 396 22.57 17.66 -2.28
C PRO A 396 22.75 16.28 -1.62
N TRP A 397 23.52 15.42 -2.29
CA TRP A 397 23.71 14.01 -1.93
C TRP A 397 24.22 13.79 -0.51
N TRP A 398 24.97 14.75 0.07
CA TRP A 398 25.52 14.65 1.43
C TRP A 398 24.45 14.70 2.55
N LEU A 399 23.33 15.41 2.35
CA LEU A 399 22.23 15.48 3.34
C LEU A 399 21.48 14.14 3.49
N ARG A 400 21.56 13.27 2.48
CA ARG A 400 20.94 11.94 2.51
C ARG A 400 21.80 10.94 3.27
N PHE A 401 23.12 10.99 3.08
CA PHE A 401 24.07 10.15 3.81
C PHE A 401 24.17 10.53 5.28
N SER A 402 24.04 11.81 5.64
CA SER A 402 24.01 12.23 7.05
C SER A 402 22.82 11.65 7.81
N GLY A 403 21.63 11.58 7.19
CA GLY A 403 20.44 10.96 7.76
C GLY A 403 20.63 9.45 8.02
N LEU A 404 21.14 8.71 7.03
CA LEU A 404 21.44 7.27 7.17
C LEU A 404 22.49 7.01 8.27
N MET A 405 23.55 7.80 8.30
CA MET A 405 24.61 7.68 9.30
C MET A 405 24.09 8.05 10.70
N ALA A 406 23.20 9.04 10.80
CA ALA A 406 22.56 9.39 12.07
C ALA A 406 21.68 8.25 12.60
N THR A 407 20.90 7.59 11.74
CA THR A 407 20.07 6.43 12.13
C THR A 407 20.93 5.25 12.58
N LEU A 408 22.01 4.94 11.86
CA LEU A 408 22.96 3.90 12.26
C LEU A 408 23.62 4.25 13.60
N ARG A 409 24.13 5.48 13.74
CA ARG A 409 24.78 5.96 14.96
C ARG A 409 23.84 5.95 16.17
N ALA A 410 22.57 6.31 15.98
CA ALA A 410 21.56 6.24 17.03
C ALA A 410 21.29 4.80 17.51
N ASN A 411 21.52 3.81 16.65
CA ASN A 411 21.37 2.40 16.96
C ASN A 411 22.66 1.71 17.43
N LEU A 412 23.82 2.38 17.41
CA LEU A 412 25.09 1.85 17.92
C LEU A 412 25.15 1.91 19.45
N ASN A 413 24.26 1.20 20.13
CA ASN A 413 24.36 0.95 21.56
C ASN A 413 23.87 -0.47 21.91
N LEU A 414 24.31 -1.00 23.05
CA LEU A 414 23.93 -2.35 23.51
C LEU A 414 22.47 -2.47 23.97
N GLN A 415 21.75 -1.35 24.12
CA GLN A 415 20.33 -1.33 24.43
C GLN A 415 19.46 -1.52 23.17
N SER A 416 19.97 -1.21 21.98
CA SER A 416 19.27 -1.39 20.72
C SER A 416 19.07 -2.86 20.40
N ALA A 417 17.85 -3.23 20.03
CA ALA A 417 17.55 -4.57 19.53
C ALA A 417 18.34 -4.88 18.25
N VAL A 418 18.52 -3.89 17.37
CA VAL A 418 19.23 -4.06 16.09
C VAL A 418 20.71 -4.36 16.31
N PHE A 419 21.38 -3.61 17.19
CA PHE A 419 22.81 -3.84 17.47
C PHE A 419 23.07 -5.19 18.12
N ARG A 420 22.23 -5.60 19.08
CA ARG A 420 22.31 -6.95 19.68
C ARG A 420 22.08 -8.05 18.65
N HIS A 421 21.14 -7.85 17.73
CA HIS A 421 20.91 -8.75 16.61
C HIS A 421 22.14 -8.82 15.69
N ALA A 422 22.70 -7.68 15.29
CA ALA A 422 23.89 -7.61 14.44
C ALA A 422 25.11 -8.31 15.07
N ILE A 423 25.33 -8.14 16.37
CA ILE A 423 26.38 -8.87 17.12
C ILE A 423 26.11 -10.38 17.10
N ARG A 424 24.87 -10.81 17.38
CA ARG A 424 24.50 -12.23 17.39
C ARG A 424 24.73 -12.85 16.01
N LEU A 425 24.31 -12.18 14.95
CA LEU A 425 24.51 -12.62 13.57
C LEU A 425 26.00 -12.74 13.25
N ALA A 426 26.79 -11.72 13.56
CA ALA A 426 28.23 -11.74 13.35
C ALA A 426 28.93 -12.87 14.11
N ALA A 427 28.59 -13.08 15.39
CA ALA A 427 29.17 -14.13 16.22
C ALA A 427 28.83 -15.53 15.68
N LEU A 428 27.58 -15.78 15.30
CA LEU A 428 27.17 -17.08 14.76
C LEU A 428 27.78 -17.35 13.38
N VAL A 429 27.87 -16.33 12.51
CA VAL A 429 28.55 -16.47 11.21
C VAL A 429 30.04 -16.73 11.40
N ALA A 430 30.69 -16.06 12.37
CA ALA A 430 32.10 -16.30 12.70
C ALA A 430 32.34 -17.75 13.16
N LEU A 431 31.49 -18.26 14.07
CA LEU A 431 31.54 -19.63 14.54
C LEU A 431 31.27 -20.63 13.41
N GLY A 432 30.23 -20.40 12.61
CA GLY A 432 29.87 -21.27 11.49
C GLY A 432 30.96 -21.37 10.43
N ASN A 433 31.50 -20.24 9.99
CA ASN A 433 32.59 -20.19 9.01
C ASN A 433 33.92 -20.74 9.58
N GLY A 434 34.20 -20.50 10.86
CA GLY A 434 35.35 -21.06 11.56
C GLY A 434 35.30 -22.58 11.67
N LEU A 435 34.14 -23.14 12.05
CA LEU A 435 33.91 -24.58 12.12
C LEU A 435 34.00 -25.23 10.72
N GLU A 436 33.37 -24.63 9.71
CA GLU A 436 33.45 -25.10 8.32
C GLU A 436 34.90 -25.28 7.87
N ARG A 437 35.74 -24.26 8.10
CA ARG A 437 37.14 -24.28 7.65
C ARG A 437 38.02 -25.20 8.50
N GLY A 438 37.66 -25.43 9.77
CA GLY A 438 38.38 -26.32 10.67
C GLY A 438 38.18 -27.81 10.35
N PHE A 439 36.99 -28.21 9.90
CA PHE A 439 36.64 -29.62 9.70
C PHE A 439 36.86 -30.15 8.28
N TYR A 440 37.32 -29.32 7.32
CA TYR A 440 37.57 -29.70 5.91
C TYR A 440 36.43 -30.51 5.24
N TRP A 441 35.18 -30.33 5.70
CA TRP A 441 34.06 -31.07 5.14
C TRP A 441 33.77 -30.56 3.73
N HIS A 442 33.60 -31.47 2.78
CA HIS A 442 33.29 -31.11 1.40
C HIS A 442 31.96 -30.34 1.33
N ARG A 443 32.00 -29.08 0.87
CA ARG A 443 30.85 -28.17 0.63
C ARG A 443 30.09 -27.67 1.88
N SER A 444 30.78 -27.30 2.95
CA SER A 444 30.18 -26.82 4.21
C SER A 444 29.59 -25.39 4.23
N TYR A 445 29.61 -24.65 3.11
CA TYR A 445 29.10 -23.27 3.04
C TYR A 445 27.61 -23.14 3.42
N TRP A 446 26.88 -24.26 3.42
CA TRP A 446 25.49 -24.34 3.87
C TRP A 446 25.31 -23.97 5.35
N LEU A 447 26.30 -24.21 6.22
CA LEU A 447 26.16 -23.92 7.65
C LEU A 447 26.07 -22.41 7.95
N PRO A 448 27.02 -21.56 7.51
CA PRO A 448 26.86 -20.11 7.68
C PRO A 448 25.69 -19.55 6.85
N MET A 449 25.36 -20.15 5.70
CA MET A 449 24.18 -19.75 4.92
C MET A 449 22.85 -20.02 5.66
N THR A 450 22.70 -21.17 6.32
CA THR A 450 21.49 -21.49 7.08
C THR A 450 21.35 -20.61 8.32
N ILE A 451 22.47 -20.31 9.00
CA ILE A 451 22.50 -19.34 10.11
C ILE A 451 21.91 -18.00 9.67
N VAL A 452 22.35 -17.47 8.54
CA VAL A 452 21.86 -16.18 8.02
C VAL A 452 20.37 -16.22 7.69
N LEU A 453 19.91 -17.31 7.05
CA LEU A 453 18.50 -17.44 6.66
C LEU A 453 17.56 -17.63 7.86
N VAL A 454 17.97 -18.39 8.87
CA VAL A 454 17.17 -18.65 10.08
C VAL A 454 17.14 -17.44 11.00
N LEU A 455 18.22 -16.64 11.06
CA LEU A 455 18.25 -15.41 11.85
C LEU A 455 17.64 -14.21 11.13
N LYS A 456 17.11 -14.36 9.91
CA LYS A 456 16.47 -13.24 9.22
C LYS A 456 15.34 -12.68 10.10
N PRO A 457 15.37 -11.38 10.43
CA PRO A 457 14.30 -10.77 11.22
C PRO A 457 12.99 -10.76 10.42
N GLU A 458 11.89 -11.17 11.06
CA GLU A 458 10.52 -11.13 10.52
C GLU A 458 9.97 -9.70 10.43
#